data_AF-A0A352V8Q2-F1
#
_entry.id   AF-A0A352V8Q2-F1
#
_cell.length_a   1.000
_cell.length_b   1.000
_cell.length_c   1.000
_cell.angle_alpha   90.00
_cell.angle_beta   90.00
_cell.angle_gamma   90.00
#
_symmetry.space_group_name_H-M   'P 1'
#
loop_
_entity.id
_entity.type
_entity.pdbx_description
1 polymer ?
#
loop_
_entity_poly.entity_id
_entity_poly.type
_entity_poly.pdbx_seq_one_letter_code
_entity_poly.pdbx_strand_id
1 'polypeptide(L)' 'MAKKATGTESVIETEIKKTTKTSKVKNLSDLFGEIEKKSYEIFLARQASGLSGSDIDDWSQAEKEIKEKHGIK' A
#
# COMPACT_ATOMS: atom_id res chain seq x y z
N MET A 1 -20.72 39.08 -12.92
CA MET A 1 -21.14 38.29 -11.75
C MET A 1 -20.53 36.90 -11.89
N ALA A 2 -19.59 36.56 -11.00
CA ALA A 2 -18.91 35.26 -10.97
C ALA A 2 -19.79 34.20 -10.28
N LYS A 3 -19.75 32.93 -10.73
CA LYS A 3 -19.55 31.73 -9.88
C LYS A 3 -18.85 30.63 -10.69
N LYS A 4 -17.82 30.08 -10.07
CA LYS A 4 -16.87 29.03 -10.47
C LYS A 4 -17.23 27.78 -9.65
N ALA A 5 -17.19 26.59 -10.24
CA ALA A 5 -17.14 25.29 -9.56
C ALA A 5 -16.59 24.29 -10.60
N THR A 6 -15.43 23.65 -10.51
CA THR A 6 -14.69 22.97 -9.43
C THR A 6 -15.46 21.79 -8.82
N GLY A 7 -15.07 20.60 -9.26
CA GLY A 7 -15.19 19.28 -8.64
C GLY A 7 -14.32 18.33 -9.49
N THR A 8 -13.11 17.86 -9.16
CA THR A 8 -12.67 17.03 -8.01
C THR A 8 -13.76 16.04 -7.62
N GLU A 9 -13.58 14.72 -7.61
CA GLU A 9 -12.40 13.86 -7.73
C GLU A 9 -12.94 12.42 -7.90
N SER A 10 -12.19 11.57 -8.59
CA SER A 10 -11.93 10.18 -8.20
C SER A 10 -13.11 9.26 -7.88
N VAL A 11 -13.66 8.61 -8.92
CA VAL A 11 -14.34 7.31 -8.78
C VAL A 11 -13.53 6.26 -9.54
N ILE A 12 -12.36 5.95 -8.97
CA ILE A 12 -11.69 4.67 -9.21
C ILE A 12 -11.64 3.96 -7.86
N GLU A 13 -12.84 3.60 -7.39
CA GLU A 13 -13.02 2.56 -6.39
C GLU A 13 -12.63 1.24 -7.07
N THR A 14 -11.32 1.04 -7.19
CA THR A 14 -10.75 -0.23 -7.60
C THR A 14 -10.97 -1.14 -6.42
N GLU A 15 -12.02 -1.93 -6.52
CA GLU A 15 -12.43 -2.97 -5.61
C GLU A 15 -11.27 -3.98 -5.44
N ILE A 16 -10.33 -3.68 -4.54
CA ILE A 16 -9.28 -4.61 -4.14
C ILE A 16 -9.97 -5.68 -3.31
N LYS A 17 -10.46 -6.73 -3.99
CA LYS A 17 -10.93 -7.98 -3.39
C LYS A 17 -9.88 -8.49 -2.42
N LYS A 18 -10.04 -8.16 -1.13
CA LYS A 18 -9.26 -8.70 -0.03
C LYS A 18 -9.75 -10.10 0.24
N THR A 19 -9.32 -11.05 -0.59
CA THR A 19 -9.42 -12.48 -0.29
C THR A 19 -8.42 -12.79 0.82
N THR A 20 -8.87 -12.61 2.05
CA THR A 20 -8.15 -13.03 3.26
C THR A 20 -8.11 -14.56 3.30
N LYS A 21 -7.18 -15.16 2.55
CA LYS A 21 -6.70 -16.52 2.84
C LYS A 21 -5.50 -16.36 3.77
N THR A 22 -5.73 -16.65 5.04
CA THR A 22 -4.74 -16.76 6.11
C THR A 22 -3.81 -17.94 5.81
N SER A 23 -2.98 -17.79 4.78
CA SER A 23 -1.90 -18.74 4.50
C SER A 23 -0.75 -18.32 5.40
N LYS A 24 -0.54 -19.05 6.49
CA LYS A 24 0.69 -18.97 7.29
C LYS A 24 1.87 -18.97 6.30
N VAL A 25 2.65 -17.89 6.22
CA VAL A 25 3.75 -17.79 5.24
C VAL A 25 4.67 -18.98 5.43
N LYS A 26 4.71 -19.86 4.42
CA LYS A 26 5.47 -21.11 4.48
C LYS A 26 6.93 -20.90 4.08
N ASN A 27 7.27 -19.81 3.40
CA ASN A 27 8.59 -19.56 2.82
C ASN A 27 8.96 -18.07 2.82
N LEU A 28 10.25 -17.75 3.03
CA LEU A 28 10.78 -16.38 3.02
C LEU A 28 10.52 -15.64 1.70
N SER A 29 10.55 -16.34 0.57
CA SER A 29 10.24 -15.77 -0.74
C SER A 29 8.83 -15.21 -0.85
N ASP A 30 7.86 -15.84 -0.18
CA ASP A 30 6.48 -15.38 -0.13
C ASP A 30 6.38 -14.07 0.67
N LEU A 31 7.16 -13.98 1.77
CA LEU A 31 7.27 -12.77 2.59
C LEU A 31 7.84 -11.60 1.77
N PHE A 32 8.93 -11.81 1.05
CA PHE A 32 9.53 -10.76 0.21
C PHE A 32 8.58 -10.29 -0.89
N GLY A 33 7.85 -11.19 -1.53
CA GLY A 33 6.84 -10.82 -2.52
C GLY A 33 5.67 -10.02 -1.93
N GLU A 34 5.22 -10.36 -0.70
CA GLU A 34 4.22 -9.54 0.01
C GLU A 34 4.76 -8.15 0.35
N ILE A 35 6.01 -8.05 0.80
CA ILE A 35 6.64 -6.78 1.16
C ILE A 35 6.83 -5.90 -0.09
N GLU A 36 7.33 -6.47 -1.19
CA GLU A 36 7.52 -5.75 -2.46
C GLU A 36 6.19 -5.16 -2.94
N LYS A 37 5.15 -6.00 -3.04
CA LYS A 37 3.82 -5.54 -3.45
C LYS A 37 3.29 -4.44 -2.53
N LYS A 38 3.45 -4.61 -1.22
CA LYS A 38 2.98 -3.64 -0.24
C LYS A 38 3.75 -2.31 -0.30
N SER A 39 5.06 -2.35 -0.52
CA SER A 39 5.89 -1.15 -0.68
C SER A 39 5.47 -0.35 -1.92
N TYR A 40 5.13 -1.03 -3.01
CA TYR A 40 4.64 -0.39 -4.22
C TYR A 40 3.26 0.26 -4.01
N GLU A 41 2.36 -0.39 -3.27
CA GLU A 41 1.08 0.22 -2.89
C GLU A 41 1.28 1.49 -2.05
N ILE A 42 2.23 1.48 -1.12
CA ILE A 42 2.57 2.66 -0.29
C ILE A 42 3.16 3.77 -1.16
N PHE A 43 4.10 3.44 -2.05
CA PHE A 43 4.67 4.38 -3.01
C PHE A 43 3.58 5.07 -3.84
N LEU A 44 2.66 4.29 -4.41
CA LEU A 44 1.56 4.85 -5.22
C LEU A 44 0.66 5.76 -4.39
N ALA A 45 0.34 5.37 -3.14
CA ALA A 45 -0.46 6.19 -2.24
C ALA A 45 0.26 7.50 -1.86
N ARG A 46 1.57 7.45 -1.62
CA ARG A 46 2.43 8.61 -1.35
C ARG A 46 2.46 9.57 -2.53
N GLN A 47 2.70 9.05 -3.73
CA GLN A 47 2.70 9.82 -4.97
C GLN A 47 1.33 10.46 -5.24
N ALA A 48 0.24 9.72 -5.05
CA ALA A 48 -1.12 10.23 -5.22
C ALA A 48 -1.47 11.34 -4.20
N SER A 49 -0.93 11.25 -2.99
CA SER A 49 -1.17 12.23 -1.91
C SER A 49 -0.21 13.43 -1.97
N GLY A 50 0.75 13.45 -2.89
CA GLY A 50 1.79 14.48 -2.96
C GLY A 50 2.69 14.52 -1.72
N LEU A 51 2.79 13.42 -0.99
CA LEU A 51 3.58 13.33 0.24
C LEU A 51 5.05 13.12 -0.09
N SER A 52 5.92 13.79 0.68
CA SER A 52 7.37 13.57 0.62
C SER A 52 7.73 12.25 1.31
N GLY A 53 8.73 11.55 0.78
CA GLY A 53 9.24 10.31 1.31
C GLY A 53 10.14 9.62 0.30
N SER A 54 10.82 8.56 0.73
CA SER A 54 11.67 7.75 -0.14
C SER A 54 11.12 6.34 -0.32
N ASP A 55 11.52 5.69 -1.40
CA ASP A 55 11.14 4.30 -1.67
C ASP A 55 11.66 3.35 -0.56
N ILE A 56 12.73 3.76 0.14
CA ILE A 56 13.28 3.05 1.30
C ILE A 56 12.36 3.15 2.51
N ASP A 57 11.72 4.30 2.74
CA ASP A 57 10.73 4.47 3.81
C ASP A 57 9.50 3.62 3.53
N ASP A 58 9.03 3.62 2.28
CA ASP A 58 7.87 2.81 1.84
C ASP A 58 8.15 1.32 2.01
N TRP A 59 9.37 0.88 1.69
CA TRP A 59 9.80 -0.51 1.90
C TRP A 59 9.91 -0.85 3.39
N SER A 60 10.50 0.02 4.20
CA SER A 60 10.60 -0.21 5.66
C SER A 60 9.22 -0.30 6.31
N GLN A 61 8.28 0.55 5.91
CA GLN A 61 6.91 0.50 6.39
C GLN A 61 6.21 -0.81 5.96
N ALA A 62 6.33 -1.19 4.69
CA ALA A 62 5.79 -2.45 4.18
C ALA A 62 6.35 -3.66 4.93
N GLU A 63 7.66 -3.69 5.18
CA GLU A 63 8.32 -4.76 5.92
C GLU A 63 7.73 -4.91 7.33
N LYS A 64 7.55 -3.79 8.03
CA LYS A 64 6.98 -3.76 9.38
C LYS A 64 5.53 -4.26 9.39
N GLU A 65 4.68 -3.80 8.46
CA GLU A 65 3.29 -4.23 8.36
C GLU A 65 3.17 -5.74 8.06
N ILE A 66 3.99 -6.27 7.15
CA ILE A 66 3.97 -7.70 6.79
C ILE A 66 4.52 -8.56 7.92
N LYS A 67 5.60 -8.14 8.60
CA LYS A 67 6.13 -8.83 9.78
C LYS A 67 5.09 -8.89 10.90
N GLU A 68 4.41 -7.79 11.19
CA GLU A 68 3.36 -7.72 12.21
C GLU A 68 2.17 -8.64 11.86
N LYS A 69 1.72 -8.61 10.60
CA LYS A 69 0.64 -9.47 10.09
C LYS A 69 0.94 -10.97 10.25
N HIS A 70 2.21 -11.37 10.13
CA HIS A 70 2.65 -12.76 10.27
C HIS A 70 3.19 -13.09 11.67
N GLY A 71 3.19 -12.12 12.60
CA GLY A 71 3.68 -12.31 13.97
C GLY A 71 5.19 -12.54 14.07
N ILE A 72 5.96 -12.06 13.09
CA ILE A 72 7.42 -12.14 13.03
C ILE A 72 7.96 -10.96 13.83
N LYS A 73 8.68 -11.22 14.93
CA LYS A 73 9.30 -10.22 15.81
C LYS A 73 10.78 -10.05 15.53
#